data_AF-A0A243W5A4-F1
#
_entry.id   AF-A0A243W5A4-F1
#
_cell.length_a   1.000
_cell.length_b   1.000
_cell.length_c   1.000
_cell.angle_alpha   90.00
_cell.angle_beta   90.00
_cell.angle_gamma   90.00
#
_symmetry.space_group_name_H-M   'P 1'
#
loop_
_entity.id
_entity.type
_entity.pdbx_description
1 polymer ?
#
loop_
_entity_poly.entity_id
_entity_poly.type
_entity_poly.pdbx_seq_one_letter_code
_entity_poly.pdbx_strand_id
1 'polypeptide(L)'
;MLEPQGYRLNKAKAEFTKKTGEGWHKFQLIFLTRSTGLEINPAMLIRKHIVEALYHQASYFAPEFHHTTPTIGTSIAQFLQDEHDYRFRLINETDLASCHQGLLSLFQQ
;
A
#
# COMPACT_ATOMS: atom_id res chain seq x y z
N MET A 1 13.63 15.40 -9.71
CA MET A 1 13.52 15.08 -8.27
C MET A 1 12.14 14.48 -8.06
N LEU A 2 12.01 13.39 -7.30
CA LEU A 2 10.71 12.77 -7.02
C LEU A 2 9.94 13.65 -6.03
N GLU A 3 8.76 14.13 -6.42
CA GLU A 3 7.88 14.87 -5.53
C GLU A 3 6.96 13.90 -4.76
N PRO A 4 6.78 14.07 -3.44
CA PRO A 4 6.04 13.11 -2.62
C PRO A 4 4.54 13.04 -2.92
N GLN A 5 3.99 13.89 -3.80
CA GLN A 5 2.56 13.96 -4.15
C GLN A 5 1.59 13.99 -2.95
N GLY A 6 2.04 14.56 -1.83
CA GLY A 6 1.30 14.61 -0.56
C GLY A 6 1.40 13.35 0.31
N TYR A 7 2.15 12.33 -0.11
CA TYR A 7 2.50 11.17 0.71
C TYR A 7 3.63 11.49 1.68
N ARG A 8 3.59 10.85 2.84
CA ARG A 8 4.64 10.92 3.88
C ARG A 8 5.09 9.51 4.24
N LEU A 9 6.40 9.31 4.26
CA LEU A 9 6.99 8.02 4.65
C LEU A 9 6.82 7.78 6.15
N ASN A 10 6.23 6.64 6.50
CA ASN A 10 6.25 6.08 7.84
C ASN A 10 7.27 4.93 7.88
N LYS A 11 8.51 5.26 8.27
CA LYS A 11 9.64 4.31 8.30
C LYS A 11 9.36 3.08 9.17
N ALA A 12 8.71 3.27 10.31
CA ALA A 12 8.44 2.18 11.26
C ALA A 12 7.48 1.12 10.71
N LYS A 13 6.62 1.50 9.77
CA LYS A 13 5.61 0.63 9.15
C LYS A 13 5.91 0.28 7.70
N ALA A 14 7.03 0.76 7.15
CA ALA A 14 7.39 0.62 5.73
C ALA A 14 6.25 1.00 4.76
N GLU A 15 5.48 2.06 5.10
CA GLU A 15 4.34 2.54 4.31
C GLU A 15 4.47 4.03 4.02
N PHE A 16 3.90 4.48 2.90
CA PHE A 16 3.70 5.89 2.59
C PHE A 16 2.23 6.24 2.81
N THR A 17 1.96 7.30 3.57
CA THR A 17 0.59 7.69 3.92
C THR A 17 0.23 9.06 3.37
N LYS A 18 -0.99 9.20 2.83
CA LYS A 18 -1.56 10.46 2.38
C LYS A 18 -2.92 10.64 3.02
N LYS A 19 -3.10 11.75 3.74
CA LYS A 19 -4.41 12.13 4.28
C LYS A 19 -5.25 12.71 3.14
N THR A 20 -6.52 12.32 3.07
CA THR A 20 -7.50 12.84 2.12
C THR A 20 -8.68 13.45 2.90
N GLY A 21 -9.60 14.13 2.20
CA GLY A 21 -10.81 14.64 2.83
C GLY A 21 -11.72 13.53 3.39
N GLU A 22 -11.65 12.33 2.81
CA GLU A 22 -12.50 11.19 3.19
C GLU A 22 -11.80 10.18 4.09
N GLY A 23 -10.50 10.34 4.37
CA GLY A 23 -9.73 9.40 5.17
C GLY A 23 -8.24 9.38 4.85
N TRP A 24 -7.71 8.18 4.62
CA TRP A 24 -6.28 7.95 4.42
C TRP A 24 -6.02 6.95 3.30
N HIS A 25 -5.04 7.26 2.46
CA HIS A 25 -4.43 6.32 1.53
C HIS A 25 -3.09 5.88 2.11
N LYS A 26 -2.80 4.59 2.08
CA LYS A 26 -1.51 4.03 2.45
C LYS A 26 -0.98 3.19 1.31
N PHE A 27 0.10 3.64 0.71
CA PHE A 27 0.88 2.85 -0.23
C PHE A 27 1.84 1.96 0.57
N GLN A 28 1.80 0.66 0.30
CA GLN A 28 2.63 -0.32 0.98
C GLN A 28 3.24 -1.31 -0.01
N LEU A 29 4.41 -1.83 0.34
CA LEU A 29 5.04 -2.94 -0.37
C LEU A 29 4.77 -4.22 0.43
N ILE A 30 3.97 -5.12 -0.15
CA ILE A 30 3.69 -6.43 0.45
C ILE A 30 4.71 -7.42 -0.09
N PHE A 31 5.49 -8.01 0.80
CA PHE A 31 6.45 -9.07 0.45
C PHE A 31 5.79 -10.43 0.70
N LEU A 32 5.65 -11.23 -0.34
CA LEU A 32 5.05 -12.55 -0.30
C LEU A 32 6.11 -13.61 -0.60
N THR A 33 6.36 -14.51 0.34
CA THR A 33 7.25 -15.65 0.11
C THR A 33 6.59 -16.66 -0.82
N ARG A 34 7.30 -17.02 -1.90
CA ARG A 34 6.91 -18.04 -2.87
C ARG A 34 7.95 -19.17 -2.87
N SER A 35 7.61 -20.31 -3.47
CA SER A 35 8.55 -21.44 -3.58
C SER A 35 9.82 -21.11 -4.36
N THR A 36 9.77 -20.11 -5.24
CA THR A 36 10.88 -19.71 -6.12
C THR A 36 11.50 -18.37 -5.74
N GLY A 37 11.19 -17.78 -4.59
CA GLY A 37 11.72 -16.47 -4.17
C GLY A 37 10.69 -15.57 -3.51
N LEU A 38 10.90 -14.26 -3.57
CA LEU A 38 9.97 -13.25 -3.06
C LEU A 38 9.16 -12.63 -4.21
N GLU A 39 7.88 -12.42 -3.97
CA GLU A 39 7.04 -11.55 -4.78
C GLU A 39 6.81 -10.24 -4.02
N ILE A 40 7.10 -9.12 -4.67
CA ILE A 40 6.83 -7.78 -4.15
C ILE A 40 5.55 -7.30 -4.83
N ASN A 41 4.50 -7.10 -4.03
CA ASN A 41 3.21 -6.63 -4.49
C ASN A 41 2.93 -5.22 -3.94
N PRO A 42 3.06 -4.17 -4.77
CA PRO A 42 2.64 -2.82 -4.43
C PRO A 42 1.12 -2.77 -4.26
N ALA A 43 0.66 -2.28 -3.11
CA ALA A 43 -0.75 -2.20 -2.79
C ALA A 43 -1.15 -0.84 -2.25
N MET A 44 -2.40 -0.48 -2.50
CA MET A 44 -3.06 0.68 -1.90
C MET A 44 -4.04 0.20 -0.84
N LEU A 45 -3.84 0.68 0.39
CA LEU A 45 -4.78 0.52 1.47
C LEU A 45 -5.55 1.81 1.69
N ILE A 46 -6.87 1.74 1.57
CA ILE A 46 -7.77 2.87 1.72
C ILE A 46 -8.51 2.71 3.04
N ARG A 47 -8.44 3.73 3.88
CA ARG A 47 -9.28 3.88 5.06
C ARG A 47 -10.24 5.02 4.82
N LYS A 48 -11.54 4.74 4.84
CA LYS A 48 -12.58 5.75 4.73
C LYS A 48 -13.20 6.01 6.10
N HIS A 49 -13.32 7.28 6.47
CA HIS A 49 -13.89 7.69 7.76
C HIS A 49 -15.30 7.14 7.98
N ILE A 50 -16.14 7.15 6.95
CA ILE A 50 -17.52 6.65 7.07
C ILE A 50 -17.57 5.14 7.35
N VAL A 51 -16.75 4.34 6.67
CA VAL A 51 -16.76 2.89 6.86
C VAL A 51 -16.14 2.52 8.20
N GLU A 52 -15.11 3.26 8.61
CA GLU A 52 -14.58 3.16 9.96
C GLU A 52 -15.65 3.46 11.02
N ALA A 53 -16.42 4.54 10.86
CA ALA A 53 -17.49 4.87 11.79
C ALA A 53 -18.55 3.77 11.87
N LEU A 54 -18.96 3.20 10.73
CA LEU A 54 -19.89 2.06 10.68
C LEU A 54 -19.31 0.83 11.36
N TYR A 55 -18.04 0.51 11.13
CA TYR A 55 -17.37 -0.61 11.79
C TYR A 55 -17.33 -0.43 13.31
N HIS A 56 -17.02 0.76 13.81
CA HIS A 56 -17.00 1.02 15.25
C HIS A 56 -18.39 0.94 15.89
N GLN A 57 -19.42 1.38 15.17
CA GLN A 57 -20.81 1.23 15.62
C GLN A 57 -21.24 -0.24 15.71
N ALA A 58 -20.80 -1.09 14.78
CA ALA A 58 -21.24 -2.48 14.69
C ALA A 58 -20.38 -3.47 15.51
N SER A 59 -19.10 -3.16 15.73
CA SER A 59 -18.12 -4.14 16.21
C SER A 59 -17.93 -4.19 17.73
N TYR A 60 -18.45 -3.19 18.47
CA TYR A 60 -18.26 -3.04 19.93
C TYR A 60 -16.79 -3.07 20.39
N PHE A 61 -15.81 -2.93 19.48
CA PHE A 61 -14.39 -2.94 19.84
C PHE A 61 -14.03 -1.68 20.64
N ALA A 62 -13.10 -1.87 21.60
CA ALA A 62 -12.56 -0.77 22.38
C ALA A 62 -11.85 0.27 21.47
N PRO A 63 -11.97 1.58 21.78
CA PRO A 63 -11.44 2.67 20.94
C PRO A 63 -9.96 2.55 20.59
N GLU A 64 -9.14 1.93 21.44
CA GLU A 64 -7.71 1.76 21.16
C GLU A 64 -7.40 0.92 19.90
N PHE A 65 -8.32 0.06 19.46
CA PHE A 65 -8.15 -0.78 18.26
C PHE A 65 -8.61 -0.10 16.97
N HIS A 66 -9.15 1.12 17.07
CA HIS A 66 -9.79 1.81 15.95
C HIS A 66 -8.79 2.34 14.91
N HIS A 67 -7.51 2.48 15.27
CA HIS A 67 -6.53 3.23 14.49
C HIS A 67 -5.65 2.39 13.56
N THR A 68 -5.67 1.06 13.66
CA THR A 68 -4.65 0.20 13.06
C THR A 68 -5.07 -0.41 11.73
N THR A 69 -6.37 -0.59 11.47
CA THR A 69 -6.85 -1.40 10.35
C THR A 69 -7.28 -0.56 9.13
N PRO A 70 -6.76 -0.84 7.92
CA PRO A 70 -7.31 -0.28 6.69
C PRO A 70 -8.70 -0.86 6.42
N THR A 71 -9.58 -0.07 5.82
CA THR A 71 -10.95 -0.52 5.53
C THR A 71 -11.01 -1.39 4.27
N ILE A 72 -10.25 -1.01 3.25
CA ILE A 72 -10.22 -1.67 1.94
C ILE A 72 -8.75 -1.78 1.51
N GLY A 73 -8.33 -2.95 1.04
CA GLY A 73 -7.04 -3.15 0.39
C GLY A 73 -7.25 -3.54 -1.07
N THR A 74 -6.50 -2.93 -1.97
CA THR A 74 -6.55 -3.20 -3.41
C THR A 74 -5.15 -3.15 -4.02
N SER A 75 -4.92 -3.85 -5.13
CA SER A 75 -3.65 -3.74 -5.86
C SER A 75 -3.52 -2.36 -6.49
N ILE A 76 -2.29 -1.93 -6.78
CA ILE A 76 -2.08 -0.67 -7.49
C ILE A 76 -2.72 -0.69 -8.88
N ALA A 77 -2.67 -1.81 -9.60
CA ALA A 77 -3.32 -1.96 -10.92
C ALA A 77 -4.82 -1.64 -10.86
N GLN A 78 -5.51 -2.22 -9.88
CA GLN A 78 -6.94 -1.97 -9.67
C GLN A 78 -7.23 -0.53 -9.26
N PHE A 79 -6.36 0.07 -8.44
CA PHE A 79 -6.51 1.47 -8.02
C PHE A 79 -6.33 2.45 -9.19
N LEU A 80 -5.33 2.21 -10.04
CA LEU A 80 -5.03 3.01 -11.22
C LEU A 80 -5.98 2.72 -12.40
N GLN A 81 -6.82 1.69 -12.28
CA GLN A 81 -7.70 1.22 -13.36
C GLN A 81 -6.94 0.87 -14.64
N ASP A 82 -5.75 0.28 -14.48
CA ASP A 82 -4.95 -0.20 -15.59
C ASP A 82 -4.82 -1.73 -15.59
N GLU A 83 -4.36 -2.25 -16.72
CA GLU A 83 -4.13 -3.69 -16.91
C GLU A 83 -2.67 -4.09 -16.61
N HIS A 84 -1.86 -3.19 -16.05
CA HIS A 84 -0.45 -3.47 -15.82
C HIS A 84 -0.28 -4.39 -14.60
N ASP A 85 0.53 -5.43 -14.75
CA ASP A 85 0.94 -6.25 -13.61
C ASP A 85 2.11 -5.57 -12.89
N TYR A 86 1.83 -4.97 -11.75
CA TYR A 86 2.82 -4.32 -10.91
C TYR A 86 3.51 -5.27 -9.90
N ARG A 87 3.33 -6.59 -10.03
CA ARG A 87 4.02 -7.55 -9.18
C ARG A 87 5.45 -7.78 -9.68
N PHE A 88 6.41 -7.63 -8.78
CA PHE A 88 7.83 -7.86 -9.06
C PHE A 88 8.28 -9.18 -8.44
N ARG A 89 9.11 -9.94 -9.15
CA ARG A 89 9.71 -11.18 -8.65
C ARG A 89 11.17 -10.93 -8.31
N LEU A 90 11.53 -11.21 -7.06
CA LEU A 90 12.89 -11.15 -6.54
C LEU A 90 13.32 -12.58 -6.21
N ILE A 91 13.98 -13.23 -7.16
CA ILE A 91 14.43 -14.62 -7.08
C ILE A 91 15.89 -14.66 -6.62
N ASN A 92 16.70 -13.73 -7.14
CA ASN A 92 18.12 -13.61 -6.83
C ASN A 92 18.57 -12.14 -6.78
N GLU A 93 19.83 -11.89 -6.40
CA GLU A 93 20.35 -10.53 -6.24
C GLU A 93 20.33 -9.69 -7.52
N THR A 94 20.41 -10.33 -8.70
CA THR A 94 20.40 -9.60 -9.98
C THR A 94 19.04 -8.98 -10.29
N ASP A 95 17.95 -9.50 -9.70
CA ASP A 95 16.60 -8.96 -9.87
C ASP A 95 16.38 -7.65 -9.08
N LEU A 96 17.26 -7.35 -8.11
CA LEU A 96 17.08 -6.24 -7.17
C LEU A 96 17.06 -4.88 -7.87
N ALA A 97 17.92 -4.69 -8.87
CA ALA A 97 17.97 -3.46 -9.65
C ALA A 97 16.67 -3.22 -10.44
N SER A 98 16.16 -4.26 -11.10
CA SER A 98 14.91 -4.20 -11.88
C SER A 98 13.69 -3.99 -10.98
N CYS A 99 13.61 -4.69 -9.85
CA CYS A 99 12.55 -4.48 -8.85
C CYS A 99 12.58 -3.04 -8.33
N HIS A 100 13.76 -2.54 -7.95
CA HIS A 100 13.91 -1.17 -7.46
C HIS A 100 13.49 -0.12 -8.49
N GLN A 101 13.92 -0.26 -9.75
CA GLN A 101 13.53 0.68 -10.82
C GLN A 101 12.03 0.64 -11.11
N GLY A 102 11.43 -0.54 -11.18
CA GLY A 102 9.99 -0.70 -11.37
C GLY A 102 9.20 -0.04 -10.24
N LEU A 103 9.59 -0.26 -8.99
CA LEU A 103 8.97 0.38 -7.83
C LEU A 103 9.09 1.90 -7.86
N LEU A 104 10.24 2.45 -8.27
CA LEU A 104 10.41 3.90 -8.39
C LEU A 104 9.52 4.51 -9.47
N SER A 105 9.32 3.82 -10.59
CA SER A 105 8.46 4.31 -11.68
C SER A 105 7.00 4.54 -11.24
N LEU A 106 6.51 3.78 -10.25
CA LEU A 106 5.17 3.96 -9.65
C LEU A 106 4.98 5.32 -8.98
N PHE A 107 6.07 5.97 -8.57
CA PHE A 107 6.04 7.30 -7.94
C PHE A 107 6.40 8.43 -8.92
N GLN A 108 6.80 8.10 -10.15
CA GLN A 108 7.17 9.06 -11.20
C GLN A 108 6.02 9.41 -12.14
N GLN A 109 4.91 8.66 -12.08
CA GLN A 109 3.67 8.96 -12.78
C GLN A 109 2.86 10.02 -12.03
#